data_AF-A0AA43LTM4-F1
#
_entry.id   AF-A0AA43LTM4-F1
#
_cell.length_a   1.000
_cell.length_b   1.000
_cell.length_c   1.000
_cell.angle_alpha   90.00
_cell.angle_beta   90.00
_cell.angle_gamma   90.00
#
_symmetry.space_group_name_H-M   'P 1'
#
loop_
_entity.id
_entity.type
_entity.pdbx_description
1 polymer ?
#
loop_
_entity_poly.entity_id
_entity_poly.type
_entity_poly.pdbx_seq_one_letter_code
_entity_poly.pdbx_strand_id
1 'polypeptide(L)'
;ATIITARTDIETLISKMYDSSISEFNEFGNTIRQWKQEIIISFNLIEERIYKQDPKTGKTVAETKWRKANNAIAENRNKVIKQLKHNANGFHNWERFRTRALYVLNDDATYRIFATKL
;
A
#
# COMPACT_ATOMS: atom_id res chain seq x y z
N ALA A 1 13.67 14.38 0.52
CA ALA A 1 14.22 13.84 -0.73
C ALA A 1 13.28 14.14 -1.89
N THR A 2 13.85 14.62 -2.99
CA THR A 2 13.20 14.76 -4.30
C THR A 2 13.71 13.64 -5.20
N ILE A 3 13.11 13.43 -6.38
CA ILE A 3 13.55 12.37 -7.32
C ILE A 3 15.04 12.50 -7.66
N ILE A 4 15.52 13.74 -7.83
CA ILE A 4 16.90 14.02 -8.19
C ILE A 4 17.84 13.57 -7.07
N THR A 5 17.53 13.91 -5.81
CA THR A 5 18.35 13.47 -4.68
C THR A 5 18.24 11.95 -4.49
N ALA A 6 17.05 11.38 -4.65
CA ALA A 6 16.82 9.94 -4.47
C ALA A 6 17.68 9.07 -5.40
N ARG A 7 17.96 9.52 -6.63
CA ARG A 7 18.85 8.83 -7.57
C ARG A 7 20.29 8.76 -7.07
N THR A 8 20.82 9.86 -6.55
CA THR A 8 22.20 9.89 -6.03
C THR A 8 22.29 9.19 -4.68
N ASP A 9 21.29 9.38 -3.83
CA ASP A 9 21.24 8.81 -2.48
C ASP A 9 21.17 7.28 -2.53
N ILE A 10 20.39 6.70 -3.45
CA ILE A 10 20.26 5.24 -3.55
C ILE A 10 21.53 4.57 -4.07
N GLU A 11 22.24 5.18 -5.01
CA GLU A 11 23.54 4.65 -5.48
C GLU A 11 24.57 4.72 -4.36
N THR A 12 24.61 5.84 -3.64
CA THR A 12 25.51 6.01 -2.49
C THR A 12 25.21 4.97 -1.40
N LEU A 13 23.93 4.69 -1.15
CA LEU A 13 23.51 3.66 -0.20
C LEU A 13 23.94 2.26 -0.64
N ILE A 14 23.71 1.92 -1.91
CA ILE A 14 24.10 0.62 -2.47
C ILE A 14 25.61 0.40 -2.35
N SER A 15 26.42 1.40 -2.70
CA SER A 15 27.89 1.31 -2.56
C SER A 15 28.29 1.08 -1.10
N LYS A 16 27.74 1.85 -0.17
CA LYS A 16 28.00 1.66 1.27
C LYS A 16 27.61 0.27 1.79
N MET A 17 26.57 -0.33 1.23
CA MET A 17 26.18 -1.70 1.57
C MET A 17 27.18 -2.73 1.07
N TYR A 18 27.70 -2.55 -0.15
CA TYR A 18 28.74 -3.43 -0.71
C TYR A 18 30.13 -3.24 -0.07
N ASP A 19 30.41 -2.04 0.42
CA ASP A 19 31.64 -1.76 1.17
C ASP A 19 31.60 -2.35 2.59
N SER A 20 30.47 -2.91 3.01
CA SER A 20 30.33 -3.54 4.32
C SER A 20 31.01 -4.90 4.38
N SER A 21 31.68 -5.17 5.50
CA SER A 21 32.20 -6.50 5.81
C SER A 21 31.12 -7.51 6.19
N ILE A 22 29.86 -7.07 6.35
CA ILE A 22 28.73 -7.92 6.74
C ILE A 22 28.05 -8.46 5.48
N SER A 23 28.05 -9.79 5.32
CA SER A 23 27.45 -10.49 4.17
C SER A 23 25.99 -10.11 3.92
N GLU A 24 25.20 -9.96 4.97
CA GLU A 24 23.78 -9.65 4.91
C GLU A 24 23.54 -8.25 4.34
N PHE A 25 24.45 -7.30 4.57
CA PHE A 25 24.38 -5.99 3.92
C PHE A 25 24.70 -6.09 2.43
N ASN A 26 25.65 -6.93 2.03
CA ASN A 26 25.92 -7.18 0.62
C ASN A 26 24.69 -7.82 -0.08
N GLU A 27 24.06 -8.80 0.55
CA GLU A 27 22.82 -9.43 0.04
C GLU A 27 21.65 -8.44 -0.03
N PHE A 28 21.49 -7.61 1.00
CA PHE A 28 20.46 -6.58 1.00
C PHE A 28 20.73 -5.50 -0.05
N GLY A 29 22.00 -5.17 -0.30
CA GLY A 29 22.43 -4.30 -1.39
C GLY A 29 22.00 -4.82 -2.77
N ASN A 30 22.06 -6.13 -3.01
CA ASN A 30 21.53 -6.74 -4.23
C ASN A 30 20.02 -6.52 -4.38
N THR A 31 19.28 -6.66 -3.27
CA THR A 31 17.82 -6.42 -3.25
C THR A 31 17.50 -4.96 -3.57
N ILE A 32 18.16 -4.00 -2.91
CA ILE A 32 17.95 -2.56 -3.19
C ILE A 32 18.29 -2.24 -4.64
N ARG A 33 19.38 -2.81 -5.18
CA ARG A 33 19.77 -2.62 -6.57
C ARG A 33 18.72 -3.13 -7.54
N GLN A 34 18.12 -4.30 -7.27
CA GLN A 34 17.06 -4.88 -8.10
C GLN A 34 15.81 -4.00 -8.12
N TRP A 35 15.41 -3.45 -6.98
CA TRP A 35 14.21 -2.61 -6.83
C TRP A 35 14.49 -1.10 -6.96
N LYS A 36 15.67 -0.73 -7.43
CA LYS A 36 16.17 0.66 -7.42
C LYS A 36 15.22 1.60 -8.14
N GLN A 37 14.70 1.19 -9.30
CA GLN A 37 13.84 2.02 -10.12
C GLN A 37 12.50 2.27 -9.43
N GLU A 38 11.88 1.24 -8.87
CA GLU A 38 10.61 1.31 -8.14
C GLU A 38 10.75 2.18 -6.90
N ILE A 39 11.86 2.05 -6.17
CA ILE A 39 12.17 2.90 -5.02
C ILE A 39 12.26 4.36 -5.45
N ILE A 40 12.99 4.69 -6.53
CA ILE A 40 13.08 6.07 -7.04
C ILE A 40 11.70 6.59 -7.45
N ILE A 41 10.91 5.78 -8.17
CA ILE A 41 9.56 6.15 -8.61
C ILE A 41 8.62 6.42 -7.43
N SER A 42 8.80 5.74 -6.29
CA SER A 42 7.99 5.97 -5.09
C SER A 42 8.08 7.41 -4.54
N PHE A 43 9.13 8.16 -4.91
CA PHE A 43 9.27 9.58 -4.54
C PHE A 43 8.45 10.53 -5.44
N ASN A 44 7.81 10.02 -6.50
CA ASN A 44 6.92 10.81 -7.35
C ASN A 44 5.66 11.24 -6.57
N LEU A 45 5.16 12.43 -6.90
CA LEU A 45 3.85 12.86 -6.44
C LEU A 45 2.77 12.22 -7.32
N ILE A 46 1.75 11.71 -6.68
CA ILE A 46 0.55 11.18 -7.32
C ILE A 46 -0.49 12.30 -7.35
N GLU A 47 -1.08 12.50 -8.52
CA GLU A 47 -2.23 13.38 -8.70
C GLU A 47 -3.47 12.70 -8.11
N GLU A 48 -4.12 13.36 -7.16
CA GLU A 48 -5.37 12.94 -6.55
C GLU A 48 -6.44 13.98 -6.85
N ARG A 49 -7.51 13.58 -7.55
CA ARG A 49 -8.69 14.43 -7.76
C ARG A 49 -9.64 14.27 -6.60
N ILE A 50 -9.89 15.37 -5.89
CA ILE A 50 -10.81 15.42 -4.75
C ILE A 50 -12.03 16.21 -5.17
N TYR A 51 -13.20 15.62 -4.98
CA TYR A 51 -14.47 16.30 -5.21
C TYR A 51 -14.94 16.92 -3.90
N LYS A 52 -15.03 18.25 -3.85
CA LYS A 52 -15.54 18.99 -2.70
C LYS A 52 -16.86 19.66 -3.09
N GLN A 53 -17.84 19.58 -2.21
CA GLN A 53 -19.05 20.39 -2.36
C GLN A 53 -18.78 21.79 -1.84
N ASP A 54 -19.08 22.79 -2.67
CA ASP A 54 -19.05 24.18 -2.24
C ASP A 54 -20.19 24.41 -1.23
N PRO A 55 -19.89 24.81 0.02
CA PRO A 55 -20.89 25.00 1.07
C PRO A 55 -21.95 26.05 0.71
N LYS A 56 -21.64 26.99 -0.20
CA LYS A 56 -22.53 28.11 -0.54
C LYS A 56 -23.38 27.85 -1.77
N THR A 57 -22.85 27.13 -2.76
CA THR A 57 -23.54 26.90 -4.04
C THR A 57 -24.06 25.48 -4.20
N GLY A 58 -23.68 24.54 -3.32
CA GLY A 58 -24.05 23.13 -3.39
C GLY A 58 -23.44 22.38 -4.59
N LYS A 59 -22.63 23.06 -5.42
CA LYS A 59 -21.99 22.47 -6.59
C LYS A 59 -20.76 21.67 -6.16
N THR A 60 -20.56 20.52 -6.81
CA THR A 60 -19.35 19.72 -6.62
C THR A 60 -18.25 20.27 -7.52
N VAL A 61 -17.16 20.74 -6.91
CA VAL A 61 -15.97 21.23 -7.61
C VAL A 61 -14.88 20.18 -7.46
N ALA A 62 -14.24 19.84 -8.57
CA ALA A 62 -13.06 18.98 -8.57
C ALA A 62 -11.81 19.84 -8.28
N GLU A 63 -11.10 19.50 -7.22
CA GLU A 63 -9.81 20.09 -6.86
C GLU A 63 -8.71 19.04 -7.06
N THR A 64 -7.62 19.43 -7.72
CA THR A 64 -6.45 18.56 -7.87
C THR A 64 -5.49 18.77 -6.70
N LYS A 65 -5.20 17.70 -5.98
CA LYS A 65 -4.22 17.66 -4.89
C LYS A 65 -3.06 16.74 -5.27
N TRP A 66 -1.84 17.18 -5.01
CA TRP A 66 -0.65 16.33 -5.15
C TRP A 66 -0.30 15.70 -3.80
N ARG A 67 -0.13 14.38 -3.77
CA ARG A 67 0.27 13.65 -2.56
C ARG A 67 1.43 12.70 -2.84
N LYS A 68 2.26 12.45 -1.83
CA LYS A 68 3.24 11.36 -1.92
C LYS A 68 2.52 10.01 -1.84
N ALA A 69 3.05 9.01 -2.54
CA ALA A 69 2.69 7.63 -2.30
C ALA A 69 2.94 7.29 -0.82
N ASN A 70 2.00 6.60 -0.19
CA ASN A 70 2.16 6.12 1.19
C ASN A 70 1.72 4.66 1.30
N ASN A 71 2.39 3.93 2.18
CA ASN A 71 2.07 2.52 2.43
C ASN A 71 0.97 2.34 3.47
N ALA A 72 0.57 3.42 4.16
CA ALA A 72 -0.37 3.38 5.28
C ALA A 72 -1.71 2.70 4.92
N ILE A 73 -2.23 2.95 3.71
CA ILE A 73 -3.48 2.33 3.26
C ILE A 73 -3.32 0.80 3.10
N ALA A 74 -2.23 0.36 2.47
CA ALA A 74 -1.95 -1.05 2.27
C ALA A 74 -1.63 -1.76 3.60
N GLU A 75 -0.88 -1.11 4.50
CA GLU A 75 -0.56 -1.60 5.83
C GLU A 75 -1.82 -1.77 6.70
N ASN A 76 -2.73 -0.80 6.65
CA ASN A 76 -4.01 -0.90 7.35
C ASN A 76 -4.84 -2.09 6.85
N ARG A 77 -4.93 -2.27 5.52
CA ARG A 77 -5.59 -3.44 4.92
C ARG A 77 -4.92 -4.75 5.36
N ASN A 78 -3.60 -4.82 5.34
CA ASN A 78 -2.85 -6.01 5.79
C ASN A 78 -3.09 -6.33 7.27
N LYS A 79 -3.20 -5.31 8.13
CA LYS A 79 -3.54 -5.49 9.55
C LYS A 79 -4.92 -6.13 9.72
N VAL A 80 -5.93 -5.61 9.02
CA VAL A 80 -7.29 -6.17 9.03
C VAL A 80 -7.29 -7.62 8.54
N ILE A 81 -6.63 -7.91 7.42
CA ILE A 81 -6.53 -9.27 6.86
C ILE A 81 -5.89 -10.25 7.85
N LYS A 82 -4.81 -9.84 8.53
CA LYS A 82 -4.15 -10.66 9.56
C LYS A 82 -5.11 -11.00 10.70
N GLN A 83 -5.90 -10.02 11.17
CA GLN A 83 -6.91 -10.26 12.21
C GLN A 83 -8.00 -11.22 11.73
N LEU A 84 -8.48 -11.06 10.50
CA LEU A 84 -9.48 -11.96 9.91
C LEU A 84 -8.96 -13.39 9.78
N LYS A 85 -7.71 -13.55 9.34
CA LYS A 85 -7.04 -14.85 9.25
C LYS A 85 -6.97 -15.53 10.62
N HIS A 86 -6.59 -14.79 11.66
CA HIS A 86 -6.56 -15.32 13.03
C HIS A 86 -7.96 -15.76 13.48
N ASN A 87 -8.97 -14.91 13.31
CA ASN A 87 -10.35 -15.21 13.67
C ASN A 87 -10.99 -16.33 12.80
N ALA A 88 -10.35 -16.68 11.68
CA ALA A 88 -10.78 -17.70 10.73
C ALA A 88 -10.12 -19.07 10.90
N ASN A 89 -9.31 -19.27 11.94
CA ASN A 89 -8.48 -20.46 12.12
C ASN A 89 -7.55 -20.67 10.91
N GLY A 90 -6.98 -19.57 10.41
CA GLY A 90 -6.08 -19.58 9.27
C GLY A 90 -6.82 -19.87 7.96
N PHE A 91 -6.15 -20.64 7.09
CA PHE A 91 -6.67 -21.02 5.77
C PHE A 91 -7.30 -22.41 5.75
N HIS A 92 -7.36 -23.11 6.90
CA HIS A 92 -7.99 -24.42 7.00
C HIS A 92 -9.49 -24.38 6.64
N ASN A 93 -10.14 -23.24 6.90
CA ASN A 93 -11.46 -22.93 6.36
C ASN A 93 -11.38 -21.71 5.42
N TRP A 94 -10.94 -21.97 4.18
CA TRP A 94 -10.76 -20.95 3.15
C TRP A 94 -12.04 -20.17 2.85
N GLU A 95 -13.18 -20.86 2.72
CA GLU A 95 -14.46 -20.20 2.42
C GLU A 95 -14.82 -19.17 3.50
N ARG A 96 -14.69 -19.54 4.78
CA ARG A 96 -14.97 -18.64 5.90
C ARG A 96 -14.03 -17.44 5.92
N PHE A 97 -12.73 -17.64 5.66
CA PHE A 97 -11.77 -16.55 5.56
C PHE A 97 -12.10 -15.63 4.38
N ARG A 98 -12.31 -16.19 3.18
CA ARG A 98 -12.61 -15.46 1.95
C ARG A 98 -13.87 -14.62 2.08
N THR A 99 -14.97 -15.19 2.57
CA THR A 99 -16.25 -14.48 2.72
C THR A 99 -16.11 -13.29 3.67
N ARG A 100 -15.38 -13.47 4.78
CA ARG A 100 -15.12 -12.38 5.74
C ARG A 100 -14.20 -11.31 5.18
N ALA A 101 -13.14 -11.70 4.48
CA ALA A 101 -12.22 -10.75 3.84
C ALA A 101 -12.94 -9.91 2.77
N LEU A 102 -13.76 -10.53 1.92
CA LEU A 102 -14.53 -9.81 0.89
C LEU A 102 -15.59 -8.88 1.49
N TYR A 103 -16.22 -9.27 2.60
CA TYR A 103 -17.20 -8.44 3.29
C TYR A 103 -16.54 -7.24 3.99
N VAL A 104 -15.44 -7.45 4.71
CA VAL A 104 -14.82 -6.41 5.55
C VAL A 104 -13.96 -5.43 4.75
N LEU A 105 -13.41 -5.84 3.60
CA LEU A 105 -12.53 -4.97 2.80
C LEU A 105 -13.27 -4.11 1.77
N ASN A 106 -14.55 -4.37 1.52
CA ASN A 106 -15.37 -3.66 0.54
C ASN A 106 -16.53 -2.98 1.25
N ASP A 107 -16.38 -1.69 1.56
CA ASP A 107 -17.41 -0.92 2.26
C ASP A 107 -18.72 -0.82 1.44
N ASP A 108 -18.62 -0.88 0.11
CA ASP A 108 -19.76 -0.84 -0.82
C ASP A 108 -20.41 -2.21 -1.08
N ALA A 109 -19.82 -3.29 -0.56
CA ALA A 109 -20.27 -4.63 -0.91
C ALA A 109 -21.50 -5.04 -0.10
N THR A 110 -22.63 -5.21 -0.78
CA THR A 110 -23.92 -5.63 -0.21
C THR A 110 -23.99 -7.15 0.03
N TYR A 111 -22.89 -7.81 0.42
CA TYR A 111 -22.92 -9.25 0.68
C TYR A 111 -23.53 -9.54 2.04
N ARG A 112 -24.56 -10.39 2.07
CA ARG A 112 -25.12 -10.92 3.31
C ARG A 112 -24.27 -12.11 3.76
N ILE A 113 -23.91 -12.16 5.04
CA ILE A 113 -23.07 -13.24 5.62
C ILE A 113 -23.79 -14.60 5.61
N PHE A 114 -25.10 -14.61 5.39
CA PHE A 114 -25.91 -15.82 5.29
C PHE A 114 -26.49 -15.95 3.88
N ALA A 115 -26.39 -17.15 3.31
CA ALA A 115 -27.21 -17.52 2.17
C ALA A 115 -28.67 -17.46 2.64
N THR A 116 -29.44 -16.50 2.12
CA THR A 116 -30.90 -16.62 2.14
C THR A 116 -31.20 -17.85 1.30
N LYS A 117 -31.53 -18.98 1.95
CA LYS A 117 -32.21 -20.06 1.25
C LYS A 117 -33.52 -19.44 0.72
N LEU A 118 -33.59 -19.26 -0.60
CA LEU A 118 -34.84 -19.10 -1.32
C LEU A 118 -35.57 -20.45 -1.33
#